data_AF-A0A1Z7ZMN0-F1
#
_entry.id   AF-A0A1Z7ZMN0-F1
#
_cell.length_a   1.000
_cell.length_b   1.000
_cell.length_c   1.000
_cell.angle_alpha   90.00
_cell.angle_beta   90.00
_cell.angle_gamma   90.00
#
_symmetry.space_group_name_H-M   'P 1'
#
loop_
_entity.id
_entity.type
_entity.pdbx_description
1 polymer ?
#
loop_
_entity_poly.entity_id
_entity_poly.type
_entity_poly.pdbx_seq_one_letter_code
_entity_poly.pdbx_strand_id
1 'polypeptide(L)'
;MNIPANLAKSCLLATVIFWVIISSKSIDPDIILFMFLSIIPIFIVSTIVILSTICSVFWLAENADFNKKQVFKTYYPYYVIIVFGICVFAIISSGFDLYIIAFFSSVFITTNQSWVWFAKETQK
;
A
#
# COMPACT_ATOMS: atom_id res chain seq x y z
N MET A 1 16.20 -6.72 -6.05
CA MET A 1 14.97 -6.12 -5.50
C MET A 1 15.41 -5.01 -4.58
N ASN A 2 15.23 -3.74 -4.95
CA ASN A 2 15.61 -2.61 -4.14
C ASN A 2 14.49 -2.32 -3.13
N ILE A 3 14.46 -3.13 -2.07
CA ILE A 3 13.45 -3.08 -1.01
C ILE A 3 13.35 -1.67 -0.40
N PRO A 4 14.46 -1.00 0.00
CA PRO A 4 14.38 0.33 0.59
C PRO A 4 13.75 1.37 -0.34
N ALA A 5 14.11 1.36 -1.63
CA ALA A 5 13.56 2.31 -2.60
C ALA A 5 12.05 2.07 -2.84
N ASN A 6 11.62 0.82 -2.95
CA ASN A 6 10.21 0.49 -3.14
C ASN A 6 9.38 0.80 -1.88
N LEU A 7 9.92 0.58 -0.68
CA LEU A 7 9.29 0.97 0.57
C LEU A 7 9.11 2.49 0.65
N ALA A 8 10.16 3.27 0.36
CA ALA A 8 10.08 4.73 0.37
C ALA A 8 9.03 5.26 -0.63
N LYS A 9 9.04 4.76 -1.88
CA LYS A 9 8.04 5.11 -2.90
C LYS A 9 6.61 4.77 -2.45
N SER A 10 6.43 3.62 -1.81
CA SER A 10 5.12 3.17 -1.32
C SER A 10 4.63 4.03 -0.16
N CYS A 11 5.49 4.38 0.80
CA CYS A 11 5.12 5.24 1.92
C CYS A 11 4.77 6.65 1.45
N LEU A 12 5.52 7.20 0.47
CA LEU A 12 5.22 8.50 -0.12
C LEU A 12 3.88 8.47 -0.85
N LEU A 13 3.62 7.44 -1.67
CA LEU A 13 2.35 7.28 -2.36
C LEU A 13 1.17 7.16 -1.37
N ALA A 14 1.33 6.35 -0.31
CA ALA A 14 0.31 6.18 0.71
C ALA A 14 -0.02 7.51 1.41
N THR A 15 1.01 8.28 1.75
CA THR A 15 0.87 9.61 2.36
C THR A 15 0.11 10.55 1.42
N VAL A 16 0.50 10.61 0.14
CA VAL A 16 -0.15 11.46 -0.86
C VAL A 16 -1.62 11.09 -1.02
N ILE A 17 -1.95 9.81 -1.21
CA ILE A 17 -3.34 9.38 -1.41
C ILE A 17 -4.20 9.68 -0.19
N PHE A 18 -3.68 9.37 1.01
CA PHE A 18 -4.39 9.63 2.25
C PHE A 18 -4.74 11.12 2.37
N TRP A 19 -3.76 11.99 2.21
CA TRP A 19 -3.97 13.43 2.34
C TRP A 19 -4.76 14.06 1.19
N VAL A 20 -4.66 13.54 -0.03
CA VAL A 20 -5.53 13.95 -1.15
C VAL A 20 -6.99 13.67 -0.82
N ILE A 21 -7.31 12.50 -0.25
CA ILE A 21 -8.69 12.18 0.13
C ILE A 21 -9.14 13.08 1.30
N ILE A 22 -8.33 13.25 2.33
CA ILE A 22 -8.65 14.13 3.47
C ILE A 22 -8.83 15.59 3.05
N SER A 23 -8.06 16.06 2.06
CA SER A 23 -8.15 17.43 1.52
C SER A 23 -9.47 17.75 0.84
N SER A 24 -10.32 16.75 0.57
CA SER A 24 -11.70 16.96 0.12
C SER A 24 -12.58 17.65 1.16
N LYS A 25 -12.18 17.62 2.44
CA LYS A 25 -12.78 18.39 3.52
C LYS A 25 -12.05 19.73 3.67
N SER A 26 -12.74 20.76 4.16
CA SER A 26 -12.11 22.04 4.51
C SER A 26 -10.92 21.82 5.44
N ILE A 27 -9.72 22.15 4.96
CA ILE A 27 -8.47 21.97 5.72
C ILE A 27 -8.31 23.13 6.68
N ASP A 28 -8.41 22.84 7.98
CA ASP A 28 -7.98 23.77 9.01
C ASP A 28 -6.44 23.86 9.02
N PRO A 29 -5.86 25.07 9.17
CA PRO A 29 -4.40 25.27 9.18
C PRO A 29 -3.69 24.40 10.22
N ASP A 30 -4.35 24.12 11.34
CA ASP A 30 -3.81 23.32 12.45
C ASP A 30 -3.57 21.85 12.06
N ILE A 31 -4.25 21.36 11.01
CA ILE A 31 -4.12 19.99 10.50
C ILE A 31 -2.79 19.77 9.74
N ILE A 32 -2.14 20.85 9.29
CA ILE A 32 -0.87 20.78 8.55
C ILE A 32 0.25 20.15 9.39
N LEU A 33 0.31 20.45 10.70
CA LEU A 33 1.30 19.82 11.58
C LEU A 33 1.03 18.31 11.72
N PHE A 34 -0.23 17.93 11.86
CA PHE A 34 -0.65 16.53 11.91
C PHE A 34 -0.35 15.78 10.60
N MET A 35 -0.31 16.49 9.46
CA MET A 35 0.12 15.92 8.17
C MET A 35 1.54 15.39 8.22
N PHE A 36 2.51 16.19 8.67
CA PHE A 36 3.88 15.73 8.78
C PHE A 36 4.05 14.64 9.84
N LEU A 37 3.33 14.74 10.96
CA LEU A 37 3.38 13.73 12.02
C LEU A 37 2.82 12.38 11.55
N SER A 38 1.80 12.37 10.69
CA SER A 38 1.17 11.15 10.16
C SER A 38 2.07 10.31 9.25
N ILE A 39 3.18 10.88 8.75
CA ILE A 39 4.15 10.14 7.91
C ILE A 39 4.75 8.96 8.69
N ILE A 40 5.00 9.14 9.99
CA ILE A 40 5.60 8.11 10.86
C ILE A 40 4.71 6.86 10.94
N PRO A 41 3.43 6.96 11.39
CA PRO A 41 2.56 5.79 11.45
C PRO A 41 2.28 5.19 10.06
N ILE A 42 2.13 6.02 9.02
CA ILE A 42 1.95 5.54 7.64
C ILE A 42 3.16 4.71 7.20
N PHE A 43 4.37 5.17 7.49
CA PHE A 43 5.61 4.48 7.15
C PHE A 43 5.72 3.13 7.87
N ILE A 44 5.42 3.09 9.18
CA ILE A 44 5.46 1.87 9.98
C ILE A 44 4.46 0.83 9.43
N VAL A 45 3.20 1.23 9.25
CA VAL A 45 2.14 0.33 8.76
C VAL A 45 2.45 -0.16 7.35
N SER A 46 2.83 0.75 6.44
CA SER A 46 3.16 0.38 5.05
C SER A 46 4.34 -0.58 4.99
N THR A 47 5.37 -0.34 5.81
CA THR A 47 6.55 -1.21 5.87
C THR A 47 6.18 -2.61 6.34
N ILE A 48 5.44 -2.71 7.44
CA ILE A 48 5.00 -4.01 7.99
C ILE A 48 4.17 -4.78 6.96
N VAL A 49 3.19 -4.14 6.33
CA VAL A 49 2.30 -4.78 5.35
C VAL A 49 3.06 -5.24 4.12
N ILE A 50 3.92 -4.39 3.55
CA ILE A 50 4.68 -4.74 2.33
C ILE A 50 5.67 -5.88 2.63
N LEU A 51 6.39 -5.81 3.76
CA LEU A 51 7.35 -6.87 4.13
C LEU A 51 6.65 -8.20 4.40
N SER A 52 5.54 -8.18 5.15
CA SER A 52 4.83 -9.40 5.57
C SER A 52 4.01 -10.04 4.45
N THR A 53 3.52 -9.27 3.47
CA THR A 53 2.64 -9.80 2.42
C THR A 53 3.27 -9.86 1.04
N ILE A 54 3.97 -8.82 0.61
CA ILE A 54 4.52 -8.74 -0.75
C ILE A 54 5.91 -9.37 -0.78
N CYS A 55 6.83 -8.88 0.06
CA CYS A 55 8.20 -9.40 0.08
C CYS A 55 8.26 -10.87 0.46
N SER A 56 7.43 -11.32 1.41
CA SER A 56 7.33 -12.73 1.79
C SER A 56 6.96 -13.63 0.60
N VAL A 57 5.98 -13.23 -0.22
CA VAL A 57 5.58 -13.98 -1.42
C VAL A 57 6.69 -14.02 -2.45
N PHE A 58 7.36 -12.89 -2.70
CA PHE A 58 8.48 -12.84 -3.64
C PHE A 58 9.68 -13.68 -3.17
N TRP A 59 10.00 -13.67 -1.87
CA TRP A 59 11.09 -14.50 -1.31
C TRP A 59 10.76 -15.99 -1.32
N LEU A 60 9.53 -16.38 -0.95
CA LEU A 60 9.11 -17.78 -1.01
C LEU A 60 9.16 -18.32 -2.44
N ALA A 61 8.80 -17.48 -3.42
CA ALA A 61 8.82 -17.86 -4.82
C ALA A 61 10.23 -17.90 -5.43
N GLU A 62 11.15 -17.05 -4.97
CA GLU A 62 12.57 -17.09 -5.35
C GLU A 62 13.21 -18.42 -4.94
N ASN A 63 12.84 -18.96 -3.77
CA ASN A 63 13.30 -20.29 -3.32
C ASN A 63 12.74 -21.47 -4.14
N ALA A 64 11.73 -21.23 -4.98
CA ALA A 64 11.05 -22.24 -5.79
C ALA A 64 11.32 -22.09 -7.29
N ASP A 65 12.39 -21.38 -7.68
CA ASP A 65 12.79 -21.09 -9.07
C ASP A 65 11.73 -20.35 -9.91
N PHE A 66 10.75 -19.70 -9.27
CA PHE A 66 9.78 -18.89 -10.00
C PHE A 66 10.40 -17.55 -10.41
N ASN A 67 10.26 -17.20 -11.69
CA ASN A 67 10.58 -15.85 -12.14
C ASN A 67 9.54 -14.86 -11.57
N LYS A 68 9.98 -13.70 -11.08
CA LYS A 68 9.12 -12.60 -10.56
C LYS A 68 7.91 -12.27 -11.45
N LYS A 69 8.03 -12.38 -12.77
CA LYS A 69 6.88 -12.18 -13.70
C LYS A 69 5.80 -13.25 -13.51
N GLN A 70 6.21 -14.50 -13.30
CA GLN A 70 5.29 -15.59 -12.98
C GLN A 70 4.69 -15.40 -11.59
N VAL A 71 5.47 -14.97 -10.59
CA VAL A 71 4.98 -14.64 -9.24
C VAL A 71 3.87 -13.59 -9.31
N PHE A 72 4.13 -12.48 -10.01
CA PHE A 72 3.11 -11.45 -10.21
C PHE A 72 1.87 -12.02 -10.91
N LYS A 73 2.03 -12.72 -12.04
CA LYS A 73 0.89 -13.26 -12.80
C LYS A 73 0.04 -14.26 -11.99
N THR A 74 0.68 -15.05 -11.13
CA THR A 74 0.01 -16.10 -10.34
C THR A 74 -0.63 -15.54 -9.08
N TYR A 75 0.09 -14.73 -8.28
CA TYR A 75 -0.36 -14.35 -6.93
C TYR A 75 -1.07 -13.00 -6.88
N TYR A 76 -0.72 -12.05 -7.75
CA TYR A 76 -1.31 -10.71 -7.73
C TYR A 76 -2.85 -10.72 -7.91
N PRO A 77 -3.45 -11.51 -8.82
CA PRO A 77 -4.91 -11.53 -8.98
C PRO A 77 -5.65 -11.97 -7.71
N TYR A 78 -5.13 -12.97 -6.99
CA TYR A 78 -5.72 -13.41 -5.73
C TYR A 78 -5.52 -12.38 -4.62
N TYR A 79 -4.31 -11.79 -4.56
CA TYR A 79 -4.00 -10.73 -3.60
C TYR A 79 -4.95 -9.54 -3.74
N VAL A 80 -5.14 -9.02 -4.96
CA VAL A 80 -5.96 -7.83 -5.18
C VAL A 80 -7.43 -8.06 -4.82
N ILE A 81 -7.98 -9.25 -5.09
CA ILE A 81 -9.36 -9.60 -4.73
C ILE A 81 -9.53 -9.63 -3.22
N ILE A 82 -8.60 -10.28 -2.50
CA ILE A 82 -8.66 -10.38 -1.03
C ILE A 82 -8.54 -8.99 -0.40
N VAL A 83 -7.54 -8.20 -0.80
CA VAL A 83 -7.31 -6.87 -0.22
C VAL A 83 -8.46 -5.92 -0.58
N PHE A 84 -8.99 -5.99 -1.80
CA PHE A 84 -10.18 -5.22 -2.17
C PHE A 84 -11.36 -5.55 -1.25
N GLY A 85 -11.64 -6.84 -1.03
CA GLY A 85 -12.70 -7.28 -0.13
C GLY A 85 -12.53 -6.77 1.30
N ILE A 86 -11.32 -6.86 1.86
CA ILE A 86 -11.00 -6.37 3.21
C ILE A 86 -11.20 -4.85 3.29
N CYS A 87 -10.68 -4.09 2.32
CA CYS A 87 -10.81 -2.63 2.30
C CYS A 87 -12.28 -2.20 2.19
N VAL A 88 -13.05 -2.80 1.28
CA VAL A 88 -14.47 -2.49 1.09
C VAL A 88 -15.27 -2.85 2.35
N PHE A 89 -15.04 -4.04 2.91
CA PHE A 89 -15.72 -4.46 4.14
C PHE A 89 -15.46 -3.51 5.30
N ALA A 90 -14.21 -3.07 5.47
CA ALA A 90 -13.85 -2.13 6.54
C ALA A 90 -14.48 -0.74 6.35
N ILE A 91 -14.55 -0.24 5.11
CA ILE A 91 -15.21 1.03 4.78
C ILE A 91 -16.72 0.97 5.04
N ILE A 92 -17.37 -0.13 4.66
CA ILE A 92 -18.82 -0.29 4.89
C ILE A 92 -19.10 -0.40 6.39
N SER A 93 -18.30 -1.20 7.10
CA SER A 93 -18.50 -1.46 8.54
C SER A 93 -18.24 -0.22 9.40
N SER A 94 -17.47 0.75 8.91
CA SER A 94 -17.23 2.02 9.60
C SER A 94 -18.30 3.09 9.34
N GLY A 95 -19.32 2.78 8.54
CA GLY A 95 -20.34 3.76 8.16
C GLY A 95 -19.79 4.86 7.25
N PHE A 96 -18.81 4.55 6.40
CA PHE A 96 -18.22 5.49 5.44
C PHE A 96 -17.53 6.69 6.09
N ASP A 97 -16.90 6.51 7.26
CA ASP A 97 -16.06 7.55 7.86
C ASP A 97 -14.92 7.97 6.91
N LEU A 98 -14.72 9.27 6.76
CA LEU A 98 -13.77 9.84 5.80
C LEU A 98 -12.32 9.42 6.07
N TYR A 99 -11.90 9.35 7.33
CA TYR A 99 -10.54 8.94 7.68
C TYR A 99 -10.32 7.47 7.39
N ILE A 100 -11.34 6.64 7.63
CA ILE A 100 -11.31 5.21 7.31
C ILE A 100 -11.31 4.99 5.80
N ILE A 101 -12.11 5.74 5.03
CA ILE A 101 -12.07 5.72 3.56
C ILE A 101 -10.68 6.10 3.06
N ALA A 102 -10.11 7.20 3.56
CA ALA A 102 -8.79 7.68 3.18
C ALA A 102 -7.71 6.63 3.48
N PHE A 103 -7.77 6.00 4.66
CA PHE A 103 -6.85 4.95 5.08
C PHE A 103 -6.94 3.72 4.18
N PHE A 104 -8.11 3.09 4.04
CA PHE A 104 -8.24 1.84 3.27
C PHE A 104 -8.07 2.04 1.77
N SER A 105 -8.46 3.21 1.23
CA SER A 105 -8.17 3.55 -0.18
C SER A 105 -6.67 3.72 -0.40
N SER A 106 -5.98 4.40 0.51
CA SER A 106 -4.52 4.53 0.47
C SER A 106 -3.82 3.17 0.55
N VAL A 107 -4.24 2.29 1.47
CA VAL A 107 -3.72 0.92 1.59
C VAL A 107 -3.94 0.15 0.29
N PHE A 108 -5.16 0.14 -0.25
CA PHE A 108 -5.48 -0.62 -1.45
C PHE A 108 -4.65 -0.14 -2.65
N ILE A 109 -4.63 1.16 -2.95
CA ILE A 109 -3.91 1.67 -4.11
C ILE A 109 -2.40 1.50 -3.94
N THR A 110 -1.87 1.77 -2.74
CA THR A 110 -0.43 1.66 -2.49
C THR A 110 0.04 0.22 -2.62
N THR A 111 -0.65 -0.75 -2.02
CA THR A 111 -0.26 -2.16 -2.10
C THR A 111 -0.30 -2.67 -3.54
N ASN A 112 -1.30 -2.28 -4.34
CA ASN A 112 -1.35 -2.58 -5.77
C ASN A 112 -0.14 -2.02 -6.53
N GLN A 113 0.21 -0.75 -6.26
CA GLN A 113 1.34 -0.12 -6.91
C GLN A 113 2.68 -0.73 -6.46
N SER A 114 2.80 -1.12 -5.19
CA SER A 114 3.96 -1.83 -4.66
C SER A 114 4.20 -3.12 -5.43
N TRP A 115 3.17 -3.96 -5.64
CA TRP A 115 3.30 -5.19 -6.44
C TRP A 115 3.90 -4.94 -7.83
N VAL A 116 3.46 -3.86 -8.50
CA VAL A 116 3.99 -3.48 -9.82
C VAL A 116 5.46 -3.06 -9.74
N TRP A 117 5.85 -2.28 -8.73
CA TRP A 117 7.26 -1.88 -8.54
C TRP A 117 8.17 -3.06 -8.23
N PHE A 118 7.74 -3.95 -7.34
CA PHE A 118 8.47 -5.17 -6.99
C PHE A 118 8.62 -6.12 -8.19
N ALA A 119 7.61 -6.20 -9.07
CA ALA A 119 7.68 -6.97 -10.30
C ALA A 119 8.57 -6.34 -11.39
N LYS A 120 8.64 -5.00 -11.48
CA LYS A 120 9.34 -4.26 -12.56
C LYS A 120 10.86 -4.13 -12.40
N GLU A 121 11.40 -4.18 -11.17
CA GLU A 121 12.81 -3.85 -10.89
C GLU A 121 13.88 -4.81 -11.47
N THR A 122 13.53 -5.69 -12.40
CA THR A 122 14.51 -6.57 -13.07
C THR A 122 14.28 -6.67 -14.59
N GLN A 123 13.73 -5.61 -15.21
CA GLN A 123 13.83 -5.44 -16.68
C GLN A 123 15.08 -4.65 -17.11
N LYS A 124 16.19 -4.80 -16.40
CA LYS A 124 17.50 -4.31 -16.84
C LYS A 124 18.45 -5.48 -16.95
#